data_AF-A0A2N4YEH7-F1
#
_entry.id   AF-A0A2N4YEH7-F1
#
_cell.length_a   1.000
_cell.length_b   1.000
_cell.length_c   1.000
_cell.angle_alpha   90.00
_cell.angle_beta   90.00
_cell.angle_gamma   90.00
#
_symmetry.space_group_name_H-M   'P 1'
#
loop_
_entity.id
_entity.type
_entity.pdbx_description
1 polymer ?
#
loop_
_entity_poly.entity_id
_entity_poly.type
_entity_poly.pdbx_seq_one_letter_code
_entity_poly.pdbx_strand_id
1 'polypeptide(L)'
;MSLAIAAPAQPSLASRILHATPVIGHIARDISRDISTIYYVLTILLTLLVLAIQTWGLAALVLTAVAFVPVMFTLLIWITLP
;
A
#
# COMPACT_ATOMS: atom_id res chain seq x y z
N MET A 1 15.87 -1.66 -42.95
CA MET A 1 16.00 -1.83 -41.49
C MET A 1 14.69 -1.38 -40.85
N SER A 2 13.75 -2.30 -40.62
CA SER A 2 12.45 -1.98 -40.04
C SER A 2 12.59 -1.74 -38.54
N LEU A 3 12.26 -0.53 -38.08
CA LEU A 3 12.08 -0.22 -36.67
C LEU A 3 10.75 -0.83 -36.22
N ALA A 4 10.78 -2.10 -35.82
CA ALA A 4 9.69 -2.69 -35.07
C ALA A 4 9.66 -2.02 -33.69
N ILE A 5 8.94 -0.91 -33.59
CA ILE A 5 8.56 -0.32 -32.30
C ILE A 5 7.73 -1.38 -31.57
N ALA A 6 8.35 -2.01 -30.57
CA ALA A 6 7.63 -2.84 -29.62
C ALA A 6 6.54 -1.95 -29.00
N ALA A 7 5.27 -2.29 -29.27
CA ALA A 7 4.16 -1.62 -28.61
C ALA A 7 4.36 -1.70 -27.10
N PRO A 8 4.19 -0.61 -26.33
CA PRO A 8 4.37 -0.65 -24.89
C PRO A 8 3.44 -1.70 -24.30
N ALA A 9 4.01 -2.62 -23.51
CA ALA A 9 3.24 -3.68 -22.86
C ALA A 9 2.06 -3.08 -22.09
N GLN A 10 0.85 -3.57 -22.37
CA GLN A 10 -0.35 -3.05 -21.74
C GLN A 10 -0.26 -3.19 -20.22
N PRO A 11 -0.54 -2.11 -19.45
CA PRO A 11 -0.50 -2.16 -17.99
C PRO A 11 -1.51 -3.20 -17.48
N SER A 12 -1.07 -4.03 -16.53
CA SER A 12 -1.92 -5.02 -15.88
C SER A 12 -3.15 -4.37 -15.22
N LEU A 13 -4.28 -5.07 -15.16
CA LEU A 13 -5.49 -4.53 -14.51
C LEU A 13 -5.22 -4.07 -13.07
N ALA A 14 -4.35 -4.79 -12.35
CA ALA A 14 -3.91 -4.40 -11.01
C ALA A 14 -3.22 -3.02 -11.00
N SER A 15 -2.32 -2.72 -11.94
CA SER A 15 -1.65 -1.42 -11.98
C SER A 15 -2.61 -0.29 -12.33
N ARG A 16 -3.62 -0.56 -13.18
CA ARG A 16 -4.66 0.41 -13.53
C ARG A 16 -5.54 0.75 -12.34
N ILE A 17 -5.94 -0.25 -11.55
CA ILE A 17 -6.75 -0.05 -10.34
C ILE A 17 -5.95 0.72 -9.28
N LEU A 18 -4.70 0.34 -9.05
CA LEU A 18 -3.83 1.03 -8.09
C LEU A 18 -3.66 2.52 -8.43
N HIS A 19 -3.41 2.84 -9.70
CA HIS A 19 -3.25 4.24 -10.14
C HIS A 19 -4.56 5.02 -10.31
N ALA A 20 -5.72 4.34 -10.33
CA ALA A 20 -7.02 5.00 -10.38
C ALA A 20 -7.48 5.49 -9.00
N THR A 21 -6.94 4.91 -7.91
CA THR A 21 -7.23 5.37 -6.56
C THR A 21 -6.48 6.68 -6.24
N PRO A 22 -7.17 7.78 -5.89
CA PRO A 22 -6.54 9.10 -5.81
C PRO A 22 -5.49 9.19 -4.70
N VAL A 23 -5.71 8.49 -3.57
CA VAL A 23 -4.78 8.52 -2.43
C VAL A 23 -3.68 7.47 -2.59
N ILE A 24 -4.05 6.20 -2.77
CA ILE A 24 -3.07 5.10 -2.83
C ILE A 24 -2.23 5.18 -4.12
N GLY A 25 -2.84 5.54 -5.26
CA GLY A 25 -2.12 5.73 -6.52
C GLY A 25 -1.13 6.89 -6.51
N HIS A 26 -1.41 7.95 -5.75
CA HIS A 26 -0.47 9.05 -5.56
C HIS A 26 0.73 8.63 -4.73
N ILE A 27 0.49 7.99 -3.57
CA ILE A 27 1.55 7.48 -2.70
C ILE A 27 2.42 6.45 -3.42
N ALA A 28 1.81 5.52 -4.17
CA ALA A 28 2.54 4.51 -4.94
C ALA A 28 3.44 5.14 -6.00
N ARG A 29 2.97 6.20 -6.67
CA ARG A 29 3.77 6.94 -7.65
C ARG A 29 4.92 7.68 -7.00
N ASP A 30 4.72 8.27 -5.82
CA ASP A 30 5.79 8.99 -5.13
C ASP A 30 6.86 8.05 -4.56
N ILE A 31 6.47 6.91 -4.00
CA ILE A 31 7.42 5.85 -3.59
C ILE A 31 8.21 5.31 -4.80
N SER A 32 7.58 5.20 -5.97
CA SER A 32 8.29 4.76 -7.19
C SER A 32 9.32 5.77 -7.70
N ARG A 33 9.18 7.06 -7.34
CA ARG A 33 10.12 8.13 -7.70
C ARG A 33 11.28 8.22 -6.71
N ASP A 34 10.98 8.08 -5.42
CA ASP A 34 11.98 8.04 -4.35
C ASP A 34 11.56 7.02 -3.30
N ILE A 35 12.33 5.94 -3.19
CA ILE A 35 12.09 4.87 -2.23
C ILE A 35 12.12 5.37 -0.78
N SER A 36 12.87 6.44 -0.50
CA SER A 36 12.96 7.06 0.83
C SER A 36 11.61 7.56 1.33
N THR A 37 10.69 7.88 0.40
CA THR A 37 9.30 8.28 0.69
C THR A 37 8.58 7.25 1.57
N ILE A 38 8.93 5.96 1.47
CA ILE A 38 8.28 4.91 2.25
C ILE A 38 8.48 5.10 3.76
N TYR A 39 9.65 5.59 4.18
CA TYR A 39 9.95 5.83 5.60
C TYR A 39 9.09 6.96 6.16
N TYR A 40 8.82 8.00 5.36
CA TYR A 40 7.92 9.07 5.75
C TYR A 40 6.47 8.58 5.86
N VAL A 41 5.98 7.80 4.90
CA VAL A 41 4.62 7.23 4.93
C VAL A 41 4.44 6.35 6.18
N LEU A 42 5.40 5.47 6.47
CA LEU A 42 5.35 4.63 7.66
C LEU A 42 5.35 5.45 8.96
N THR A 43 6.18 6.50 9.02
CA THR A 43 6.24 7.40 10.20
C THR A 43 4.93 8.16 10.40
N ILE A 44 4.30 8.62 9.31
CA ILE A 44 3.00 9.30 9.36
C ILE A 44 1.91 8.34 9.85
N LEU A 45 1.85 7.12 9.31
CA LEU A 45 0.87 6.11 9.75
C LEU A 45 1.04 5.77 11.23
N LEU A 46 2.28 5.60 11.70
CA LEU A 46 2.57 5.36 13.11
C LEU A 46 2.12 6.54 13.98
N THR A 47 2.36 7.77 13.51
CA THR A 47 1.94 8.99 14.22
C THR A 47 0.42 9.09 14.29
N LEU A 48 -0.29 8.81 13.20
CA LEU A 48 -1.76 8.75 13.18
C LEU A 48 -2.30 7.70 14.15
N LEU A 49 -1.64 6.54 14.25
CA LEU A 49 -1.99 5.52 15.23
C LEU A 49 -1.81 6.04 16.66
N VAL A 50 -0.67 6.68 16.97
CA VAL A 50 -0.44 7.28 18.29
C VAL A 50 -1.51 8.32 18.63
N LEU A 51 -1.86 9.19 17.68
CA LEU A 51 -2.93 10.18 17.88
C LEU A 51 -4.30 9.52 18.08
N ALA A 52 -4.61 8.46 17.34
CA ALA A 52 -5.84 7.69 17.52
C ALA A 52 -5.89 7.05 18.91
N ILE A 53 -4.78 6.51 19.40
CA ILE A 53 -4.66 5.95 20.76
C ILE A 53 -4.84 7.07 21.81
N GLN A 54 -4.25 8.24 21.61
CA GLN A 54 -4.46 9.36 22.54
C GLN A 54 -5.92 9.83 22.57
N THR A 55 -6.61 9.76 21.43
CA THR A 55 -8.00 10.25 21.31
C THR A 55 -9.03 9.22 21.82
N TRP A 56 -8.81 7.92 21.55
CA TRP A 56 -9.82 6.86 21.81
C TRP A 56 -9.30 5.70 22.69
N GLY A 57 -8.06 5.76 23.14
CA GLY A 57 -7.46 4.76 24.02
C GLY A 57 -7.37 3.36 23.39
N LEU A 58 -7.72 2.35 24.20
CA LEU A 58 -7.65 0.94 23.81
C LEU A 58 -8.53 0.61 22.59
N ALA A 59 -9.64 1.32 22.38
CA ALA A 59 -10.52 1.08 21.25
C ALA A 59 -9.79 1.26 19.90
N ALA A 60 -8.93 2.28 19.79
CA ALA A 60 -8.11 2.49 18.58
C ALA A 60 -7.15 1.32 18.32
N LEU A 61 -6.55 0.77 19.38
CA LEU A 61 -5.67 -0.41 19.26
C LEU A 61 -6.43 -1.64 18.78
N VAL A 62 -7.60 -1.91 19.38
CA VAL A 62 -8.44 -3.06 19.01
C VAL A 62 -8.89 -2.94 17.55
N LEU A 63 -9.37 -1.77 17.13
CA LEU A 63 -9.78 -1.55 15.74
C LEU A 63 -8.61 -1.69 14.76
N THR A 64 -7.42 -1.19 15.13
CA THR A 64 -6.22 -1.34 14.31
C THR A 64 -5.83 -2.81 14.18
N ALA A 65 -5.88 -3.59 15.27
CA ALA A 65 -5.61 -5.02 15.24
C ALA A 65 -6.63 -5.78 14.37
N VAL A 66 -7.92 -5.45 14.47
CA VAL A 66 -8.98 -6.04 13.64
C VAL A 66 -8.78 -5.69 12.15
N ALA A 67 -8.41 -4.45 11.84
CA ALA A 67 -8.09 -4.04 10.47
C ALA A 67 -6.88 -4.78 9.89
N PHE A 68 -5.95 -5.26 10.73
CA PHE A 68 -4.81 -6.09 10.33
C PHE A 68 -5.16 -7.57 10.09
N VAL A 69 -6.34 -8.05 10.51
CA VAL A 69 -6.73 -9.47 10.35
C VAL A 69 -6.68 -9.92 8.88
N PRO A 70 -7.26 -9.20 7.89
CA PRO A 70 -7.17 -9.60 6.48
C PRO A 70 -5.73 -9.61 5.95
N VAL A 71 -4.87 -8.72 6.47
CA VAL A 71 -3.44 -8.67 6.11
C VAL A 71 -2.74 -9.94 6.58
N MET A 72 -2.98 -10.34 7.83
CA MET A 72 -2.44 -11.59 8.37
C MET A 72 -2.94 -12.81 7.59
N PHE A 73 -4.23 -12.89 7.28
CA PHE A 73 -4.77 -13.97 6.44
C PHE A 73 -4.11 -14.01 5.06
N THR A 74 -3.95 -12.85 4.41
CA THR A 74 -3.31 -12.77 3.09
C THR A 74 -1.85 -13.21 3.16
N LEU A 75 -1.11 -12.78 4.20
CA LEU A 75 0.27 -13.21 4.43
C LEU A 75 0.36 -14.72 4.66
N LEU A 76 -0.53 -15.28 5.50
CA LEU A 76 -0.57 -16.71 5.77
C LEU A 76 -0.87 -17.51 4.50
N ILE A 77 -1.86 -17.10 3.71
CA ILE A 77 -2.16 -17.73 2.42
C ILE A 77 -0.93 -17.64 1.52
N TRP A 78 -0.29 -16.47 1.42
CA TRP A 78 0.86 -16.24 0.57
C TRP A 78 2.04 -17.15 0.91
N ILE A 79 2.37 -17.33 2.20
CA ILE A 79 3.47 -18.21 2.61
C ILE A 79 3.14 -19.70 2.46
N THR A 80 1.86 -20.07 2.38
CA THR A 80 1.41 -21.46 2.19
C THR A 80 1.20 -21.84 0.72
N LEU A 81 1.22 -20.89 -0.21
CA LEU A 81 1.12 -21.16 -1.64
C LEU A 81 2.44 -21.80 -2.13
N PRO A 82 2.37 -22.91 -2.90
CA PRO A 82 3.55 -23.60 -3.42
C PRO A 82 4.29 -22.83 -4.51
#